data_AF-A0A5K1JVL7-F1
#
_entry.id   AF-A0A5K1JVL7-F1
#
_cell.length_a   1.000
_cell.length_b   1.000
_cell.length_c   1.000
_cell.angle_alpha   90.00
_cell.angle_beta   90.00
_cell.angle_gamma   90.00
#
_symmetry.space_group_name_H-M   'P 1'
#
loop_
_entity.id
_entity.type
_entity.pdbx_description
1 polymer ?
#
loop_
_entity_poly.entity_id
_entity_poly.type
_entity_poly.pdbx_seq_one_letter_code
_entity_poly.pdbx_strand_id
1 'polypeptide(L)'
;MAPAGYELLKSDPEHDGLVQPVVVYRGSRHSLFSTQNLSPFRIFLVVPAFLFGTVFGVVAISFLQPKLAHIDDNLSTSSSQPHSSQPLQRCPASFPRPAKAPAPVNLFASLTVPETVAIHEWVSSPSRNLNLTAGDDACISDNYIYRIEAYRPAKKDALAYLDHPDAANLPDRYAHVVIHHGAASDPYVQDYLVGPLPTSEKTTMRKLTEIYHRDPIPFSARGYTTLAEIGPLLLKTMASVSDATEDLFGGVARGLPNDTIVAAMAAPFSFDGSFRRGWVTWRRNVGGPWLHPINFFMYVDVSGTDPELWELRKIVYNHQVFNSTDAFMAAYHDGTLVRLPKRPDQDPAGVDWSTRKLPRPHTPRDLDHLPGPRSVSFGGLRFRVDRALQYVSWMGWGMYLGFDRDMGLSLWDLRFKGERIIYELAPQEAMAQYGKSSGARCVFDYIFQIDGTIEVRLSASGYLQGGYWEPAQEGYGTAIRDTTMGSLHDHVINYKSRPHIKVDLDVAGLGNSLLFTNTATEKITQPWFDDDWGQDVIQQKISRTYIENEDDALLKYPTNFQGDTPSSTRIR
;
A
#
# COMPACT_ATOMS: atom_id res chain seq x y z
N MET A 1 13.59 -10.65 -11.37
CA MET A 1 13.90 -9.47 -12.21
C MET A 1 12.76 -8.45 -12.10
N ALA A 2 13.02 -7.15 -12.19
CA ALA A 2 11.97 -6.14 -12.23
C ALA A 2 11.45 -5.92 -13.67
N PRO A 3 10.15 -5.62 -13.89
CA PRO A 3 9.64 -5.28 -15.22
C PRO A 3 10.28 -4.00 -15.77
N ALA A 4 10.51 -3.97 -17.09
CA ALA A 4 11.00 -2.78 -17.78
C ALA A 4 10.06 -1.59 -17.55
N GLY A 5 10.60 -0.47 -17.04
CA GLY A 5 9.82 0.72 -16.66
C GLY A 5 9.94 1.11 -15.18
N TYR A 6 10.47 0.25 -14.32
CA TYR A 6 10.97 0.67 -13.00
C TYR A 6 12.43 1.14 -13.10
N GLU A 7 12.67 2.45 -13.09
CA GLU A 7 13.95 2.95 -12.58
C GLU A 7 14.03 2.61 -11.08
N LEU A 8 15.13 1.96 -10.67
CA LEU A 8 15.53 1.98 -9.27
C LEU A 8 15.78 3.44 -8.88
N LEU A 9 15.30 3.84 -7.70
CA LEU A 9 15.73 5.10 -7.09
C LEU A 9 17.26 5.05 -6.99
N LYS A 10 17.93 5.99 -7.66
CA LYS A 10 19.39 6.10 -7.62
C LYS A 10 19.81 6.26 -6.17
N SER A 11 20.76 5.44 -5.72
CA SER A 11 21.33 5.53 -4.38
C SER A 11 21.93 6.93 -4.19
N ASP A 12 21.46 7.64 -3.17
CA ASP A 12 21.99 8.95 -2.82
C ASP A 12 23.37 8.73 -2.18
N PRO A 13 24.49 9.29 -2.71
CA PRO A 13 25.84 8.88 -2.30
C PRO A 13 26.24 9.16 -0.85
N GLU A 14 25.40 9.81 -0.04
CA GLU A 14 25.69 10.15 1.37
C GLU A 14 25.46 8.99 2.36
N HIS A 15 25.18 7.76 1.90
CA HIS A 15 24.96 6.59 2.78
C HIS A 15 25.94 5.42 2.59
N ASP A 16 26.78 5.40 1.56
CA ASP A 16 27.83 4.37 1.39
C ASP A 16 29.10 4.69 2.23
N GLY A 17 28.91 4.75 3.54
CA GLY A 17 29.98 4.85 4.54
C GLY A 17 29.95 3.67 5.50
N LEU A 18 31.07 2.92 5.58
CA LEU A 18 31.32 1.78 6.48
C LEU A 18 30.70 0.41 6.09
N VAL A 19 31.10 -0.15 4.94
CA VAL A 19 31.91 -1.40 4.84
C VAL A 19 32.63 -1.40 3.49
N GLN A 20 33.94 -1.70 3.46
CA GLN A 20 34.66 -2.05 2.21
C GLN A 20 35.51 -3.32 2.38
N PRO A 21 35.29 -4.35 1.55
CA PRO A 21 36.33 -5.29 1.14
C PRO A 21 37.16 -4.67 0.01
N VAL A 22 38.49 -4.82 0.05
CA VAL A 22 39.37 -4.27 -0.99
C VAL A 22 39.36 -5.16 -2.23
N VAL A 23 38.95 -4.60 -3.38
CA VAL A 23 39.19 -5.19 -4.71
C VAL A 23 39.80 -4.13 -5.62
N VAL A 24 41.01 -4.40 -6.14
CA VAL A 24 41.75 -3.50 -7.03
C VAL A 24 41.58 -3.97 -8.47
N TYR A 25 41.17 -3.07 -9.38
CA TYR A 25 41.43 -3.25 -10.81
C TYR A 25 41.79 -1.94 -11.52
N ARG A 26 42.61 -2.05 -12.57
CA ARG A 26 43.11 -0.95 -13.40
C ARG A 26 42.18 -0.71 -14.60
N GLY A 27 42.03 0.54 -15.06
CA GLY A 27 41.41 0.80 -16.36
C GLY A 27 41.23 2.27 -16.75
N SER A 28 42.14 2.77 -17.59
CA SER A 28 42.03 3.90 -18.56
C SER A 28 40.96 5.01 -18.36
N ARG A 29 41.41 6.27 -18.35
CA ARG A 29 40.66 7.42 -18.87
C ARG A 29 41.52 8.18 -19.89
N HIS A 30 40.99 8.37 -21.10
CA HIS A 30 41.42 9.48 -21.96
C HIS A 30 40.65 10.76 -21.59
N SER A 31 41.20 11.91 -21.98
CA SER A 31 40.55 13.22 -21.89
C SER A 31 40.73 13.96 -23.22
N LEU A 32 39.83 14.88 -23.54
CA LEU A 32 40.14 16.29 -23.84
C LEU A 32 38.89 17.08 -24.31
N PHE A 33 38.81 18.28 -23.76
CA PHE A 33 38.10 19.50 -24.18
C PHE A 33 37.67 19.64 -25.65
N SER A 34 36.55 20.35 -25.86
CA SER A 34 36.62 21.66 -26.54
C SER A 34 35.45 22.58 -26.13
N THR A 35 35.58 23.88 -26.38
CA THR A 35 34.59 24.94 -26.10
C THR A 35 34.30 25.74 -27.37
N GLN A 36 33.18 26.49 -27.41
CA GLN A 36 33.07 27.74 -28.16
C GLN A 36 31.88 28.61 -27.70
N ASN A 37 31.95 29.91 -28.00
CA ASN A 37 31.01 30.97 -27.58
C ASN A 37 30.28 31.55 -28.81
N LEU A 38 29.19 32.33 -28.60
CA LEU A 38 29.08 33.77 -28.98
C LEU A 38 27.63 34.32 -29.00
N SER A 39 27.27 35.11 -27.97
CA SER A 39 26.92 36.55 -28.05
C SER A 39 25.64 37.01 -28.84
N PRO A 40 25.15 38.28 -28.72
CA PRO A 40 23.71 38.53 -28.45
C PRO A 40 23.05 39.75 -29.19
N PHE A 41 22.01 40.34 -28.58
CA PHE A 41 21.29 41.62 -28.84
C PHE A 41 20.15 41.68 -29.89
N ARG A 42 18.99 42.19 -29.42
CA ARG A 42 18.49 43.54 -29.77
C ARG A 42 17.44 44.05 -28.76
N ILE A 43 17.27 45.37 -28.69
CA ILE A 43 16.33 46.12 -27.85
C ILE A 43 15.60 47.12 -28.76
N PHE A 44 14.31 47.41 -28.51
CA PHE A 44 13.70 48.71 -28.85
C PHE A 44 12.55 49.07 -27.89
N LEU A 45 12.28 50.37 -27.77
CA LEU A 45 11.31 51.03 -26.87
C LEU A 45 10.44 52.00 -27.70
N VAL A 46 9.23 52.37 -27.21
CA VAL A 46 8.59 53.72 -27.28
C VAL A 46 7.12 53.68 -26.75
N VAL A 47 6.69 54.74 -26.06
CA VAL A 47 5.40 54.94 -25.31
C VAL A 47 5.13 56.46 -25.24
N PRO A 48 3.92 57.05 -25.54
CA PRO A 48 2.89 57.25 -24.49
C PRO A 48 1.39 57.51 -24.89
N ALA A 49 0.50 57.29 -23.89
CA ALA A 49 -0.66 58.10 -23.44
C ALA A 49 -1.86 58.54 -24.34
N PHE A 50 -3.09 58.50 -23.76
CA PHE A 50 -4.08 59.59 -23.51
C PHE A 50 -5.21 58.99 -22.60
N LEU A 51 -5.51 59.42 -21.36
CA LEU A 51 -6.31 60.60 -20.88
C LEU A 51 -7.81 60.60 -21.32
N PHE A 52 -8.85 60.91 -20.51
CA PHE A 52 -9.00 61.19 -19.05
C PHE A 52 -10.51 61.27 -18.62
N GLY A 53 -10.83 61.33 -17.31
CA GLY A 53 -12.13 61.79 -16.75
C GLY A 53 -12.90 60.76 -15.86
N THR A 54 -13.21 60.91 -14.55
CA THR A 54 -13.85 61.96 -13.69
C THR A 54 -15.39 62.05 -13.86
N VAL A 55 -16.29 62.23 -12.86
CA VAL A 55 -16.31 62.49 -11.38
C VAL A 55 -17.83 62.42 -10.95
N PHE A 56 -18.37 62.10 -9.75
CA PHE A 56 -17.93 61.89 -8.35
C PHE A 56 -18.95 61.01 -7.55
N GLY A 57 -18.74 60.76 -6.25
CA GLY A 57 -19.76 60.25 -5.29
C GLY A 57 -19.16 59.67 -3.99
N VAL A 58 -19.50 60.20 -2.80
CA VAL A 58 -18.73 59.99 -1.54
C VAL A 58 -19.66 59.76 -0.31
N VAL A 59 -19.08 59.24 0.79
CA VAL A 59 -19.58 59.10 2.19
C VAL A 59 -20.13 57.70 2.54
N ALA A 60 -19.65 56.99 3.58
CA ALA A 60 -18.39 57.10 4.35
C ALA A 60 -18.09 55.82 5.15
N ILE A 61 -16.81 55.44 5.26
CA ILE A 61 -16.23 54.52 6.27
C ILE A 61 -14.82 55.03 6.63
N SER A 62 -14.28 54.61 7.79
CA SER A 62 -12.89 54.73 8.25
C SER A 62 -12.49 56.04 8.96
N PHE A 63 -12.44 55.98 10.29
CA PHE A 63 -11.79 56.97 11.15
C PHE A 63 -10.29 56.68 11.33
N LEU A 64 -9.51 57.73 11.61
CA LEU A 64 -8.20 57.73 12.28
C LEU A 64 -7.01 57.04 11.57
N GLN A 65 -6.41 57.77 10.61
CA GLN A 65 -4.95 57.83 10.51
C GLN A 65 -4.39 58.96 11.40
N PRO A 66 -3.16 58.81 11.91
CA PRO A 66 -2.31 59.95 12.27
C PRO A 66 -1.01 59.98 11.44
N LYS A 67 -0.89 61.02 10.59
CA LYS A 67 0.33 61.71 10.16
C LYS A 67 1.50 60.86 9.63
N LEU A 68 1.77 60.99 8.32
CA LEU A 68 3.16 60.97 7.84
C LEU A 68 3.95 62.09 8.54
N ALA A 69 5.17 61.77 8.96
CA ALA A 69 6.21 62.75 9.22
C ALA A 69 7.27 62.65 8.13
N HIS A 70 7.84 63.77 7.70
CA HIS A 70 9.08 63.74 6.93
C HIS A 70 10.18 63.09 7.77
N ILE A 71 10.98 62.23 7.14
CA ILE A 71 12.30 61.85 7.65
C ILE A 71 13.28 62.62 6.76
N ASP A 72 13.96 63.61 7.34
CA ASP A 72 14.99 64.36 6.64
C ASP A 72 16.28 63.54 6.55
N ASP A 73 16.94 63.55 5.39
CA ASP A 73 18.28 63.00 5.20
C ASP A 73 19.31 63.85 5.95
N ASN A 74 19.53 63.54 7.23
CA ASN A 74 20.63 64.09 8.02
C ASN A 74 21.34 63.01 8.83
N LEU A 75 22.55 62.65 8.37
CA LEU A 75 23.46 61.77 9.12
C LEU A 75 24.05 62.54 10.31
N SER A 76 23.45 62.40 11.50
CA SER A 76 24.08 62.81 12.76
C SER A 76 23.98 61.69 13.82
N THR A 77 25.12 61.03 14.01
CA THR A 77 25.46 60.07 15.07
C THR A 77 24.62 60.16 16.35
N SER A 78 23.91 59.07 16.69
CA SER A 78 23.52 58.77 18.07
C SER A 78 24.00 57.37 18.46
N SER A 79 24.38 57.24 19.74
CA SER A 79 25.11 56.11 20.35
C SER A 79 24.76 54.70 19.83
N SER A 80 25.78 53.99 19.35
CA SER A 80 25.71 52.54 19.14
C SER A 80 25.50 51.82 20.47
N GLN A 81 24.29 51.31 20.73
CA GLN A 81 24.18 50.17 21.64
C GLN A 81 24.87 48.97 20.99
N PRO A 82 25.58 48.12 21.76
CA PRO A 82 26.17 46.90 21.24
C PRO A 82 25.06 45.88 20.93
N HIS A 83 24.45 45.97 19.75
CA HIS A 83 23.74 44.85 19.16
C HIS A 83 24.69 43.65 19.18
N SER A 84 24.33 42.61 19.94
CA SER A 84 25.23 41.48 20.18
C SER A 84 25.54 40.81 18.85
N SER A 85 26.78 40.94 18.39
CA SER A 85 27.30 40.35 17.15
C SER A 85 27.53 38.84 17.30
N GLN A 86 26.53 38.12 17.81
CA GLN A 86 26.55 36.67 17.81
C GLN A 86 26.45 36.19 16.35
N PRO A 87 27.37 35.34 15.89
CA PRO A 87 27.29 34.80 14.54
C PRO A 87 26.03 33.95 14.39
N LEU A 88 25.43 33.99 13.19
CA LEU A 88 24.23 33.21 12.87
C LEU A 88 24.49 31.71 13.13
N GLN A 89 23.82 31.17 14.14
CA GLN A 89 24.00 29.77 14.53
C GLN A 89 23.29 28.83 13.56
N ARG A 90 23.95 27.72 13.20
CA ARG A 90 23.34 26.65 12.40
C ARG A 90 22.25 25.97 13.21
N CYS A 91 21.10 25.69 12.59
CA CYS A 91 20.03 24.91 13.22
C CYS A 91 20.54 23.52 13.69
N PRO A 92 19.98 22.94 14.77
CA PRO A 92 20.33 21.60 15.23
C PRO A 92 20.17 20.54 14.15
N ALA A 93 20.97 19.47 14.24
CA ALA A 93 20.95 18.39 13.25
C ALA A 93 19.59 17.68 13.18
N SER A 94 19.24 17.23 11.97
CA SER A 94 17.98 16.56 11.62
C SER A 94 17.91 15.07 12.00
N PHE A 95 18.75 14.62 12.94
CA PHE A 95 18.74 13.23 13.41
C PHE A 95 17.85 13.06 14.66
N PRO A 96 17.06 11.97 14.77
CA PRO A 96 16.30 11.68 15.98
C PRO A 96 17.26 11.31 17.10
N ARG A 97 16.93 11.70 18.34
CA ARG A 97 17.70 11.29 19.51
C ARG A 97 17.40 9.81 19.83
N PRO A 98 18.31 9.07 20.50
CA PRO A 98 18.01 7.71 20.95
C PRO A 98 16.74 7.66 21.80
N ALA A 99 15.88 6.68 21.55
CA ALA A 99 14.77 6.36 22.44
C ALA A 99 15.26 5.48 23.61
N LYS A 100 14.46 5.39 24.66
CA LYS A 100 14.57 4.32 25.66
C LYS A 100 13.26 3.53 25.62
N ALA A 101 13.36 2.27 25.21
CA ALA A 101 12.24 1.33 25.22
C ALA A 101 11.94 0.85 26.66
N PRO A 102 10.70 0.45 26.99
CA PRO A 102 10.35 -0.08 28.31
C PRO A 102 11.01 -1.44 28.58
N ALA A 103 11.02 -2.34 27.58
CA ALA A 103 11.70 -3.62 27.61
C ALA A 103 12.90 -3.64 26.63
N PRO A 104 14.02 -4.32 26.98
CA PRO A 104 15.26 -4.30 26.20
C PRO A 104 15.27 -5.23 24.97
N VAL A 105 14.20 -5.97 24.68
CA VAL A 105 14.04 -6.81 23.48
C VAL A 105 12.71 -6.48 22.80
N ASN A 106 12.71 -6.33 21.48
CA ASN A 106 11.49 -6.23 20.68
C ASN A 106 11.04 -7.62 20.22
N LEU A 107 10.05 -8.19 20.91
CA LEU A 107 9.43 -9.48 20.56
C LEU A 107 8.77 -9.48 19.17
N PHE A 108 8.49 -8.28 18.64
CA PHE A 108 7.76 -8.04 17.39
C PHE A 108 8.69 -7.62 16.24
N ALA A 109 10.00 -7.63 16.46
CA ALA A 109 10.99 -7.47 15.39
C ALA A 109 10.83 -8.55 14.32
N SER A 110 11.11 -8.21 13.07
CA SER A 110 11.24 -9.17 11.97
C SER A 110 12.48 -10.07 12.18
N LEU A 111 12.58 -11.21 11.47
CA LEU A 111 13.83 -11.97 11.46
C LEU A 111 14.94 -11.14 10.81
N THR A 112 16.14 -11.22 11.38
CA THR A 112 17.34 -10.66 10.75
C THR A 112 17.81 -11.56 9.60
N VAL A 113 18.60 -11.04 8.65
CA VAL A 113 19.14 -11.84 7.55
C VAL A 113 19.92 -13.07 8.04
N PRO A 114 20.82 -13.00 9.06
CA PRO A 114 21.50 -14.18 9.59
C PRO A 114 20.57 -15.21 10.20
N GLU A 115 19.50 -14.79 10.91
CA GLU A 115 18.50 -15.73 11.43
C GLU A 115 17.76 -16.44 10.28
N THR A 116 17.31 -15.70 9.27
CA THR A 116 16.60 -16.25 8.11
C THR A 116 17.47 -17.25 7.34
N VAL A 117 18.77 -16.96 7.15
CA VAL A 117 19.72 -17.88 6.53
C VAL A 117 19.92 -19.14 7.38
N ALA A 118 20.15 -19.00 8.69
CA ALA A 118 20.32 -20.15 9.58
C ALA A 118 19.07 -21.05 9.65
N ILE A 119 17.86 -20.47 9.63
CA ILE A 119 16.60 -21.22 9.52
C ILE A 119 16.52 -21.93 8.18
N HIS A 120 16.82 -21.25 7.07
CA HIS A 120 16.81 -21.85 5.73
C HIS A 120 17.76 -23.04 5.64
N GLU A 121 19.00 -22.92 6.12
CA GLU A 121 19.99 -24.00 6.18
C GLU A 121 19.54 -25.16 7.06
N TRP A 122 18.97 -24.87 8.25
CA TRP A 122 18.51 -25.89 9.19
C TRP A 122 17.30 -26.68 8.64
N VAL A 123 16.35 -25.99 7.98
CA VAL A 123 15.16 -26.62 7.35
C VAL A 123 15.55 -27.38 6.09
N SER A 124 16.48 -26.86 5.29
CA SER A 124 16.99 -27.50 4.06
C SER A 124 17.94 -28.67 4.32
N SER A 125 18.31 -28.92 5.58
CA SER A 125 19.15 -30.06 5.95
C SER A 125 18.51 -31.39 5.50
N PRO A 126 19.25 -32.30 4.84
CA PRO A 126 18.74 -33.63 4.48
C PRO A 126 18.16 -34.43 5.66
N SER A 127 18.62 -34.13 6.89
CA SER A 127 18.08 -34.68 8.14
C SER A 127 16.59 -34.41 8.39
N ARG A 128 15.99 -33.44 7.69
CA ARG A 128 14.56 -33.08 7.79
C ARG A 128 13.66 -33.89 6.85
N ASN A 129 14.23 -34.60 5.87
CA ASN A 129 13.51 -35.43 4.90
C ASN A 129 12.39 -34.69 4.15
N LEU A 130 12.59 -33.41 3.83
CA LEU A 130 11.62 -32.55 3.13
C LEU A 130 11.80 -32.53 1.59
N ASN A 131 12.93 -33.04 1.08
CA ASN A 131 13.29 -33.03 -0.35
C ASN A 131 13.17 -31.65 -1.01
N LEU A 132 13.78 -30.62 -0.40
CA LEU A 132 13.64 -29.22 -0.84
C LEU A 132 14.60 -28.86 -1.98
N THR A 133 14.04 -28.27 -3.04
CA THR A 133 14.79 -27.62 -4.12
C THR A 133 15.05 -26.15 -3.74
N ALA A 134 16.20 -25.60 -4.14
CA ALA A 134 16.56 -24.21 -3.87
C ALA A 134 15.62 -23.23 -4.61
N GLY A 135 15.23 -22.14 -3.96
CA GLY A 135 14.17 -21.25 -4.47
C GLY A 135 14.45 -20.54 -5.81
N ASP A 136 15.71 -20.43 -6.22
CA ASP A 136 16.10 -19.89 -7.54
C ASP A 136 15.99 -20.92 -8.67
N ASP A 137 16.07 -22.22 -8.35
CA ASP A 137 15.98 -23.35 -9.29
C ASP A 137 14.59 -24.04 -9.26
N ALA A 138 13.82 -23.85 -8.19
CA ALA A 138 12.59 -24.61 -7.91
C ALA A 138 11.43 -24.31 -8.89
N CYS A 139 10.83 -25.37 -9.40
CA CYS A 139 9.61 -25.34 -10.19
C CYS A 139 8.37 -25.67 -9.33
N ILE A 140 7.18 -25.61 -9.94
CA ILE A 140 5.90 -25.76 -9.22
C ILE A 140 5.71 -27.20 -8.70
N SER A 141 6.30 -28.19 -9.38
CA SER A 141 6.30 -29.60 -8.98
C SER A 141 7.43 -29.99 -8.00
N ASP A 142 8.23 -29.04 -7.53
CA ASP A 142 9.20 -29.28 -6.45
C ASP A 142 8.59 -29.06 -5.06
N ASN A 143 9.26 -29.56 -4.03
CA ASN A 143 9.06 -29.03 -2.68
C ASN A 143 10.00 -27.84 -2.47
N TYR A 144 9.50 -26.70 -2.00
CA TYR A 144 10.33 -25.52 -1.72
C TYR A 144 9.73 -24.65 -0.60
N ILE A 145 10.61 -23.92 0.08
CA ILE A 145 10.21 -22.94 1.10
C ILE A 145 9.67 -21.69 0.39
N TYR A 146 8.38 -21.40 0.56
CA TYR A 146 7.74 -20.21 0.01
C TYR A 146 7.93 -18.97 0.89
N ARG A 147 8.01 -19.16 2.22
CA ARG A 147 8.18 -18.06 3.18
C ARG A 147 8.91 -18.51 4.45
N ILE A 148 9.74 -17.62 4.98
CA ILE A 148 10.30 -17.68 6.35
C ILE A 148 10.05 -16.31 6.99
N GLU A 149 9.42 -16.27 8.16
CA GLU A 149 9.13 -15.02 8.88
C GLU A 149 9.11 -15.24 10.41
N ALA A 150 9.06 -14.15 11.19
CA ALA A 150 9.04 -14.23 12.65
C ALA A 150 7.64 -14.59 13.15
N TYR A 151 7.50 -15.73 13.84
CA TYR A 151 6.26 -16.08 14.52
C TYR A 151 6.12 -15.25 15.81
N ARG A 152 4.92 -14.72 16.07
CA ARG A 152 4.69 -13.86 17.25
C ARG A 152 4.40 -14.72 18.49
N PRO A 153 5.00 -14.43 19.66
CA PRO A 153 4.66 -15.12 20.89
C PRO A 153 3.20 -14.84 21.30
N ALA A 154 2.62 -15.73 22.10
CA ALA A 154 1.27 -15.54 22.60
C ALA A 154 1.18 -14.28 23.49
N LYS A 155 0.08 -13.53 23.38
CA LYS A 155 -0.12 -12.25 24.10
C LYS A 155 0.17 -12.37 25.60
N LYS A 156 -0.28 -13.46 26.24
CA LYS A 156 -0.01 -13.75 27.65
C LYS A 156 1.49 -13.69 28.01
N ASP A 157 2.31 -14.37 27.23
CA ASP A 157 3.73 -14.55 27.54
C ASP A 157 4.53 -13.30 27.13
N ALA A 158 4.11 -12.64 26.04
CA ALA A 158 4.61 -11.32 25.67
C ALA A 158 4.33 -10.26 26.75
N LEU A 159 3.14 -10.25 27.36
CA LEU A 159 2.79 -9.32 28.45
C LEU A 159 3.59 -9.59 29.72
N ALA A 160 3.79 -10.86 30.09
CA ALA A 160 4.64 -11.22 31.24
C ALA A 160 6.05 -10.63 31.13
N TYR A 161 6.60 -10.59 29.92
CA TYR A 161 7.87 -9.91 29.62
C TYR A 161 7.74 -8.38 29.54
N LEU A 162 6.75 -7.84 28.84
CA LEU A 162 6.62 -6.38 28.61
C LEU A 162 6.26 -5.58 29.85
N ASP A 163 5.66 -6.22 30.86
CA ASP A 163 5.33 -5.61 32.15
C ASP A 163 6.41 -5.89 33.20
N HIS A 164 7.09 -7.04 33.13
CA HIS A 164 8.22 -7.41 33.99
C HIS A 164 9.41 -7.93 33.14
N PRO A 165 10.22 -7.02 32.56
CA PRO A 165 11.27 -7.38 31.59
C PRO A 165 12.51 -8.00 32.24
N ASP A 166 12.39 -9.29 32.55
CA ASP A 166 13.47 -10.18 32.99
C ASP A 166 13.82 -11.19 31.87
N ALA A 167 15.06 -11.67 31.84
CA ALA A 167 15.47 -12.76 30.95
C ALA A 167 14.74 -14.07 31.28
N ALA A 168 14.34 -14.29 32.54
CA ALA A 168 13.53 -15.44 32.95
C ALA A 168 12.09 -15.43 32.39
N ASN A 169 11.60 -14.26 31.98
CA ASN A 169 10.26 -14.08 31.40
C ASN A 169 10.28 -13.97 29.86
N LEU A 170 11.46 -13.95 29.24
CA LEU A 170 11.61 -13.73 27.79
C LEU A 170 11.06 -14.95 27.01
N PRO A 171 10.03 -14.78 26.15
CA PRO A 171 9.49 -15.90 25.37
C PRO A 171 10.51 -16.42 24.34
N ASP A 172 10.55 -17.75 24.17
CA ASP A 172 11.31 -18.40 23.10
C ASP A 172 10.92 -17.82 21.73
N ARG A 173 11.90 -17.46 20.91
CA ARG A 173 11.67 -16.91 19.57
C ARG A 173 11.48 -18.06 18.57
N TYR A 174 10.44 -17.98 17.75
CA TYR A 174 10.13 -18.96 16.70
C TYR A 174 10.04 -18.31 15.32
N ALA A 175 10.26 -19.11 14.28
CA ALA A 175 9.96 -18.75 12.90
C ALA A 175 8.72 -19.50 12.41
N HIS A 176 7.95 -18.83 11.56
CA HIS A 176 6.93 -19.43 10.73
C HIS A 176 7.52 -19.72 9.36
N VAL A 177 7.39 -20.97 8.89
CA VAL A 177 7.96 -21.45 7.63
C VAL A 177 6.86 -22.09 6.80
N VAL A 178 6.57 -21.51 5.63
CA VAL A 178 5.55 -22.03 4.70
C VAL A 178 6.26 -22.80 3.60
N ILE A 179 5.89 -24.07 3.42
CA ILE A 179 6.45 -24.95 2.39
C ILE A 179 5.35 -25.34 1.40
N HIS A 180 5.63 -25.17 0.11
CA HIS A 180 4.84 -25.74 -0.96
C HIS A 180 5.37 -27.16 -1.23
N HIS A 181 4.54 -28.18 -1.07
CA HIS A 181 4.87 -29.59 -1.33
C HIS A 181 4.36 -29.98 -2.73
N GLY A 182 5.03 -29.48 -3.77
CA GLY A 182 4.66 -29.73 -5.17
C GLY A 182 5.00 -31.13 -5.69
N ALA A 183 5.95 -31.83 -5.04
CA ALA A 183 6.41 -33.16 -5.46
C ALA A 183 5.56 -34.32 -4.89
N ALA A 184 4.54 -34.02 -4.08
CA ALA A 184 3.61 -35.01 -3.56
C ALA A 184 2.61 -35.47 -4.64
N SER A 185 2.15 -36.72 -4.56
CA SER A 185 1.14 -37.27 -5.50
C SER A 185 -0.24 -36.60 -5.39
N ASP A 186 -0.52 -36.00 -4.22
CA ASP A 186 -1.57 -35.00 -4.01
C ASP A 186 -0.88 -33.75 -3.44
N PRO A 187 -0.57 -32.73 -4.27
CA PRO A 187 0.17 -31.55 -3.83
C PRO A 187 -0.56 -30.75 -2.75
N TYR A 188 0.20 -30.16 -1.82
CA TYR A 188 -0.36 -29.35 -0.73
C TYR A 188 0.58 -28.22 -0.28
N VAL A 189 0.04 -27.28 0.51
CA VAL A 189 0.80 -26.27 1.23
C VAL A 189 0.75 -26.60 2.72
N GLN A 190 1.88 -26.45 3.40
CA GLN A 190 2.00 -26.72 4.82
C GLN A 190 2.83 -25.65 5.53
N ASP A 191 2.21 -25.11 6.55
CA ASP A 191 2.73 -24.15 7.50
C ASP A 191 3.40 -24.88 8.68
N TYR A 192 4.62 -24.46 9.03
CA TYR A 192 5.43 -25.06 10.09
C TYR A 192 5.90 -24.01 11.10
N LEU A 193 5.94 -24.41 12.37
CA LEU A 193 6.61 -23.66 13.41
C LEU A 193 8.02 -24.24 13.63
N VAL A 194 9.05 -23.42 13.49
CA VAL A 194 10.47 -23.78 13.65
C VAL A 194 11.09 -23.00 14.80
N GLY A 195 11.66 -23.68 15.79
CA GLY A 195 12.31 -23.03 16.93
C GLY A 195 12.52 -23.95 18.15
N PRO A 196 13.07 -23.42 19.26
CA PRO A 196 13.45 -22.02 19.46
C PRO A 196 14.65 -21.59 18.59
N LEU A 197 14.81 -20.27 18.47
CA LEU A 197 15.91 -19.58 17.79
C LEU A 197 16.85 -18.92 18.81
N PRO A 198 18.17 -18.79 18.53
CA PRO A 198 18.86 -19.20 17.31
C PRO A 198 18.92 -20.72 17.14
N THR A 199 19.10 -21.17 15.89
CA THR A 199 19.08 -22.59 15.51
C THR A 199 20.15 -23.39 16.25
N SER A 200 19.74 -24.47 16.91
CA SER A 200 20.59 -25.29 17.79
C SER A 200 20.07 -26.75 17.85
N GLU A 201 20.71 -27.60 18.65
CA GLU A 201 20.24 -28.96 18.96
C GLU A 201 18.84 -28.99 19.60
N LYS A 202 18.43 -27.89 20.26
CA LYS A 202 17.08 -27.74 20.84
C LYS A 202 16.02 -27.35 19.81
N THR A 203 16.42 -26.86 18.63
CA THR A 203 15.48 -26.40 17.61
C THR A 203 14.71 -27.60 17.06
N THR A 204 13.39 -27.44 17.01
CA THR A 204 12.44 -28.43 16.51
C THR A 204 11.62 -27.82 15.37
N MET A 205 10.92 -28.68 14.64
CA MET A 205 9.96 -28.28 13.62
C MET A 205 8.69 -29.11 13.82
N ARG A 206 7.53 -28.45 13.80
CA ARG A 206 6.21 -29.09 13.82
C ARG A 206 5.29 -28.41 12.81
N LYS A 207 4.20 -29.06 12.42
CA LYS A 207 3.09 -28.38 11.75
C LYS A 207 2.57 -27.24 12.65
N LEU A 208 2.16 -26.15 12.01
CA LEU A 208 1.40 -25.06 12.63
C LEU A 208 -0.05 -25.19 12.15
N THR A 209 -0.94 -25.64 13.03
CA THR A 209 -2.36 -25.90 12.70
C THR A 209 -3.31 -25.02 13.50
N GLU A 210 -2.83 -24.39 14.57
CA GLU A 210 -3.66 -23.67 15.54
C GLU A 210 -4.21 -22.33 15.02
N ILE A 211 -3.73 -21.84 13.88
CA ILE A 211 -4.15 -20.57 13.25
C ILE A 211 -4.97 -20.77 11.96
N TYR A 212 -5.21 -22.02 11.53
CA TYR A 212 -5.91 -22.33 10.27
C TYR A 212 -7.04 -23.34 10.46
N HIS A 213 -8.14 -23.17 9.72
CA HIS A 213 -9.31 -24.06 9.81
C HIS A 213 -9.22 -25.32 8.92
N ARG A 214 -8.09 -25.55 8.24
CA ARG A 214 -7.89 -26.69 7.33
C ARG A 214 -6.41 -27.09 7.29
N ASP A 215 -6.13 -28.35 7.58
CA ASP A 215 -4.79 -28.96 7.45
C ASP A 215 -4.90 -30.22 6.55
N PRO A 216 -4.07 -30.35 5.50
CA PRO A 216 -3.20 -29.33 4.93
C PRO A 216 -3.98 -28.29 4.10
N ILE A 217 -3.31 -27.21 3.68
CA ILE A 217 -3.88 -26.21 2.77
C ILE A 217 -3.83 -26.77 1.33
N PRO A 218 -4.93 -26.75 0.55
CA PRO A 218 -4.93 -27.25 -0.82
C PRO A 218 -3.98 -26.47 -1.73
N PHE A 219 -3.20 -27.16 -2.56
CA PHE A 219 -2.21 -26.52 -3.43
C PHE A 219 -2.81 -25.50 -4.39
N SER A 220 -4.04 -25.69 -4.87
CA SER A 220 -4.76 -24.72 -5.71
C SER A 220 -4.92 -23.34 -5.07
N ALA A 221 -4.91 -23.25 -3.73
CA ALA A 221 -5.04 -22.01 -2.97
C ALA A 221 -3.72 -21.25 -2.77
N ARG A 222 -2.57 -21.82 -3.17
CA ARG A 222 -1.24 -21.22 -2.94
C ARG A 222 -1.05 -19.84 -3.55
N GLY A 223 -0.13 -19.07 -2.98
CA GLY A 223 0.37 -17.84 -3.61
C GLY A 223 1.09 -18.10 -4.94
N TYR A 224 1.20 -17.07 -5.78
CA TYR A 224 2.11 -17.14 -6.94
C TYR A 224 3.56 -17.26 -6.46
N THR A 225 4.33 -18.13 -7.11
CA THR A 225 5.77 -18.28 -6.87
C THR A 225 6.54 -17.20 -7.63
N THR A 226 6.14 -16.90 -8.87
CA THR A 226 6.62 -15.74 -9.64
C THR A 226 5.47 -15.10 -10.44
N LEU A 227 5.66 -13.86 -10.90
CA LEU A 227 4.70 -13.21 -11.82
C LEU A 227 4.71 -13.83 -13.23
N ALA A 228 5.67 -14.70 -13.54
CA ALA A 228 5.81 -15.38 -14.83
C ALA A 228 5.30 -16.83 -14.81
N GLU A 229 4.70 -17.27 -13.70
CA GLU A 229 4.28 -18.66 -13.45
C GLU A 229 3.41 -19.26 -14.57
N ILE A 230 2.46 -18.49 -15.11
CA ILE A 230 1.56 -18.91 -16.21
C ILE A 230 2.21 -18.83 -17.61
N GLY A 231 3.47 -18.40 -17.69
CA GLY A 231 4.23 -18.16 -18.92
C GLY A 231 4.19 -19.32 -19.92
N PRO A 232 4.51 -20.58 -19.54
CA PRO A 232 4.54 -21.71 -20.49
C PRO A 232 3.23 -21.89 -21.25
N LEU A 233 2.08 -21.88 -20.55
CA LEU A 233 0.75 -21.97 -21.16
C LEU A 233 0.47 -20.78 -22.08
N LEU A 234 0.81 -19.56 -21.64
CA LEU A 234 0.58 -18.36 -22.45
C LEU A 234 1.45 -18.34 -23.72
N LEU A 235 2.69 -18.80 -23.68
CA LEU A 235 3.55 -18.90 -24.87
C LEU A 235 3.01 -19.93 -25.86
N LYS A 236 2.68 -21.14 -25.37
CA LYS A 236 2.05 -22.23 -26.13
C LYS A 236 0.75 -21.77 -26.81
N THR A 237 -0.08 -21.00 -26.09
CA THR A 237 -1.35 -20.47 -26.60
C THR A 237 -1.16 -19.31 -27.57
N MET A 238 -0.40 -18.27 -27.20
CA MET A 238 -0.26 -17.04 -27.98
C MET A 238 0.48 -17.24 -29.29
N ALA A 239 1.41 -18.20 -29.38
CA ALA A 239 2.06 -18.56 -30.64
C ALA A 239 1.04 -18.93 -31.73
N SER A 240 -0.02 -19.67 -31.38
CA SER A 240 -1.06 -20.11 -32.32
C SER A 240 -2.03 -19.01 -32.79
N VAL A 241 -2.12 -17.91 -32.05
CA VAL A 241 -3.02 -16.78 -32.36
C VAL A 241 -2.27 -15.48 -32.70
N SER A 242 -0.94 -15.52 -32.81
CA SER A 242 -0.09 -14.34 -32.99
C SER A 242 -0.54 -13.48 -34.17
N ASP A 243 -0.81 -14.08 -35.33
CA ASP A 243 -1.22 -13.39 -36.55
C ASP A 243 -2.55 -12.64 -36.36
N ALA A 244 -3.51 -13.28 -35.68
CA ALA A 244 -4.80 -12.66 -35.36
C ALA A 244 -4.66 -11.56 -34.31
N THR A 245 -3.77 -11.69 -33.31
CA THR A 245 -3.54 -10.61 -32.34
C THR A 245 -2.76 -9.44 -32.95
N GLU A 246 -1.90 -9.71 -33.93
CA GLU A 246 -1.15 -8.70 -34.67
C GLU A 246 -2.06 -7.92 -35.64
N ASP A 247 -2.98 -8.58 -36.34
CA ASP A 247 -3.99 -7.91 -37.18
C ASP A 247 -5.08 -7.19 -36.38
N LEU A 248 -5.71 -7.87 -35.40
CA LEU A 248 -6.84 -7.30 -34.65
C LEU A 248 -6.43 -6.17 -33.69
N PHE A 249 -5.16 -6.14 -33.24
CA PHE A 249 -4.69 -5.22 -32.20
C PHE A 249 -3.34 -4.53 -32.48
N GLY A 250 -2.62 -4.88 -33.54
CA GLY A 250 -1.21 -4.51 -33.68
C GLY A 250 -0.37 -5.03 -32.51
N GLY A 251 -0.74 -6.19 -31.94
CA GLY A 251 -0.29 -6.65 -30.63
C GLY A 251 0.31 -8.05 -30.64
N VAL A 252 1.50 -8.22 -30.08
CA VAL A 252 2.19 -9.53 -29.99
C VAL A 252 2.69 -9.81 -28.59
N ALA A 253 2.54 -11.06 -28.15
CA ALA A 253 3.21 -11.62 -26.98
C ALA A 253 3.87 -12.94 -27.39
N ARG A 254 5.20 -12.94 -27.45
CA ARG A 254 6.04 -14.07 -27.87
C ARG A 254 7.07 -14.46 -26.80
N GLY A 255 6.97 -13.88 -25.59
CA GLY A 255 7.89 -14.08 -24.48
C GLY A 255 9.14 -13.22 -24.53
N LEU A 256 9.15 -12.19 -25.38
CA LEU A 256 10.34 -11.42 -25.72
C LEU A 256 10.31 -10.02 -25.05
N PRO A 257 11.47 -9.38 -24.81
CA PRO A 257 11.53 -8.02 -24.26
C PRO A 257 10.83 -6.93 -25.09
N ASN A 258 10.48 -7.23 -26.34
CA ASN A 258 9.74 -6.36 -27.25
C ASN A 258 8.26 -6.75 -27.42
N ASP A 259 7.71 -7.63 -26.58
CA ASP A 259 6.27 -7.95 -26.54
C ASP A 259 5.44 -6.67 -26.32
N THR A 260 4.52 -6.39 -27.25
CA THR A 260 3.74 -5.14 -27.28
C THR A 260 2.42 -5.23 -26.51
N ILE A 261 2.08 -6.42 -26.01
CA ILE A 261 0.93 -6.67 -25.13
C ILE A 261 1.35 -7.49 -23.91
N VAL A 262 0.68 -7.28 -22.78
CA VAL A 262 0.99 -7.90 -21.49
C VAL A 262 -0.28 -8.51 -20.87
N ALA A 263 -0.11 -9.67 -20.24
CA ALA A 263 -1.15 -10.42 -19.56
C ALA A 263 -1.25 -10.08 -18.07
N ALA A 264 -2.46 -10.20 -17.51
CA ALA A 264 -2.69 -10.26 -16.06
C ALA A 264 -3.88 -11.19 -15.77
N MET A 265 -3.69 -12.16 -14.88
CA MET A 265 -4.72 -13.13 -14.49
C MET A 265 -5.52 -12.65 -13.27
N ALA A 266 -6.85 -12.71 -13.36
CA ALA A 266 -7.75 -12.26 -12.32
C ALA A 266 -8.08 -13.36 -11.30
N ALA A 267 -7.96 -13.02 -10.01
CA ALA A 267 -8.33 -13.81 -8.85
C ALA A 267 -9.81 -13.57 -8.44
N PRO A 268 -10.42 -14.41 -7.58
CA PRO A 268 -9.90 -15.63 -6.96
C PRO A 268 -9.74 -16.78 -7.96
N PHE A 269 -8.79 -17.69 -7.68
CA PHE A 269 -8.51 -18.83 -8.56
C PHE A 269 -9.26 -20.11 -8.20
N SER A 270 -9.87 -20.15 -7.01
CA SER A 270 -10.56 -21.29 -6.45
C SER A 270 -11.59 -20.81 -5.42
N PHE A 271 -12.59 -21.63 -5.12
CA PHE A 271 -13.54 -21.38 -4.02
C PHE A 271 -13.40 -22.39 -2.87
N ASP A 272 -12.85 -23.58 -3.15
CA ASP A 272 -12.75 -24.73 -2.23
C ASP A 272 -11.37 -25.41 -2.24
N GLY A 273 -10.47 -24.99 -3.14
CA GLY A 273 -9.15 -25.59 -3.35
C GLY A 273 -9.12 -26.76 -4.36
N SER A 274 -10.24 -27.16 -4.95
CA SER A 274 -10.32 -28.33 -5.86
C SER A 274 -9.75 -28.07 -7.26
N PHE A 275 -9.73 -26.80 -7.69
CA PHE A 275 -9.17 -26.36 -8.98
C PHE A 275 -8.45 -25.01 -8.84
N ARG A 276 -7.58 -24.66 -9.79
CA ARG A 276 -6.97 -23.33 -9.93
C ARG A 276 -7.23 -22.79 -11.35
N ARG A 277 -8.25 -21.95 -11.49
CA ARG A 277 -8.74 -21.42 -12.78
C ARG A 277 -8.88 -19.91 -12.73
N GLY A 278 -8.80 -19.22 -13.87
CA GLY A 278 -9.00 -17.76 -13.87
C GLY A 278 -9.02 -17.13 -15.26
N TRP A 279 -9.37 -15.85 -15.29
CA TRP A 279 -9.43 -15.04 -16.50
C TRP A 279 -8.13 -14.28 -16.72
N VAL A 280 -7.43 -14.58 -17.80
CA VAL A 280 -6.29 -13.80 -18.29
C VAL A 280 -6.83 -12.63 -19.11
N THR A 281 -6.46 -11.41 -18.70
CA THR A 281 -6.80 -10.15 -19.35
C THR A 281 -5.58 -9.60 -20.09
N TRP A 282 -5.77 -9.10 -21.31
CA TRP A 282 -4.69 -8.59 -22.17
C TRP A 282 -4.75 -7.06 -22.33
N ARG A 283 -3.57 -6.42 -22.28
CA ARG A 283 -3.42 -4.96 -22.34
C ARG A 283 -2.20 -4.54 -23.17
N ARG A 284 -2.14 -3.29 -23.65
CA ARG A 284 -0.91 -2.75 -24.28
C ARG A 284 0.25 -2.69 -23.28
N ASN A 285 1.44 -3.08 -23.69
CA ASN A 285 2.67 -2.94 -22.91
C ASN A 285 3.27 -1.52 -23.07
N VAL A 286 2.57 -0.53 -22.51
CA VAL A 286 2.91 0.90 -22.61
C VAL A 286 2.82 1.59 -21.25
N GLY A 287 3.24 2.86 -21.16
CA GLY A 287 3.16 3.63 -19.91
C GLY A 287 1.73 3.73 -19.37
N GLY A 288 1.47 3.11 -18.21
CA GLY A 288 0.13 2.98 -17.65
C GLY A 288 -0.69 1.85 -18.27
N PRO A 289 -0.17 0.60 -18.34
CA PRO A 289 -0.76 -0.47 -19.16
C PRO A 289 -2.16 -0.89 -18.67
N TRP A 290 -2.44 -0.68 -17.39
CA TRP A 290 -3.74 -0.87 -16.75
C TRP A 290 -4.87 -0.07 -17.42
N LEU A 291 -4.56 0.99 -18.17
CA LEU A 291 -5.52 1.86 -18.86
C LEU A 291 -5.73 1.51 -20.35
N HIS A 292 -5.07 0.47 -20.87
CA HIS A 292 -5.11 0.07 -22.29
C HIS A 292 -5.61 -1.37 -22.52
N PRO A 293 -6.86 -1.70 -22.14
CA PRO A 293 -7.43 -3.05 -22.28
C PRO A 293 -7.76 -3.39 -23.75
N ILE A 294 -7.43 -4.61 -24.14
CA ILE A 294 -7.51 -5.04 -25.54
C ILE A 294 -8.88 -5.62 -25.93
N ASN A 295 -9.71 -6.00 -24.95
CA ASN A 295 -10.98 -6.73 -25.11
C ASN A 295 -10.82 -8.15 -25.69
N PHE A 296 -9.70 -8.78 -25.30
CA PHE A 296 -9.34 -10.15 -25.58
C PHE A 296 -9.07 -10.84 -24.24
N PHE A 297 -9.69 -11.99 -24.01
CA PHE A 297 -9.65 -12.70 -22.74
C PHE A 297 -9.44 -14.20 -22.97
N MET A 298 -8.73 -14.84 -22.05
CA MET A 298 -8.62 -16.30 -21.99
C MET A 298 -9.10 -16.80 -20.63
N TYR A 299 -9.93 -17.84 -20.60
CA TYR A 299 -10.18 -18.62 -19.39
C TYR A 299 -9.22 -19.81 -19.39
N VAL A 300 -8.41 -19.93 -18.36
CA VAL A 300 -7.36 -20.97 -18.25
C VAL A 300 -7.57 -21.83 -17.01
N ASP A 301 -7.15 -23.09 -17.12
CA ASP A 301 -7.06 -24.05 -16.03
C ASP A 301 -5.59 -24.37 -15.77
N VAL A 302 -5.10 -23.95 -14.61
CA VAL A 302 -3.70 -24.11 -14.15
C VAL A 302 -3.67 -24.90 -12.84
N SER A 303 -4.57 -25.87 -12.74
CA SER A 303 -4.68 -26.83 -11.63
C SER A 303 -3.47 -27.79 -11.61
N GLY A 304 -3.11 -28.28 -10.43
CA GLY A 304 -1.95 -29.16 -10.25
C GLY A 304 -0.60 -28.45 -10.36
N THR A 305 0.43 -29.19 -10.75
CA THR A 305 1.84 -28.79 -10.68
C THR A 305 2.59 -28.83 -12.02
N ASP A 306 2.08 -29.57 -13.01
CA ASP A 306 2.67 -29.74 -14.35
C ASP A 306 2.08 -28.73 -15.36
N PRO A 307 2.89 -27.79 -15.92
CA PRO A 307 2.43 -26.83 -16.92
C PRO A 307 1.99 -27.41 -18.25
N GLU A 308 2.38 -28.64 -18.62
CA GLU A 308 1.94 -29.27 -19.88
C GLU A 308 0.51 -29.82 -19.78
N LEU A 309 0.03 -30.10 -18.55
CA LEU A 309 -1.36 -30.48 -18.25
C LEU A 309 -2.29 -29.26 -18.07
N TRP A 310 -1.77 -28.03 -18.18
CA TRP A 310 -2.59 -26.83 -18.10
C TRP A 310 -3.31 -26.55 -19.42
N GLU A 311 -4.57 -26.11 -19.34
CA GLU A 311 -5.48 -26.07 -20.47
C GLU A 311 -6.08 -24.66 -20.68
N LEU A 312 -6.01 -24.17 -21.92
CA LEU A 312 -6.93 -23.13 -22.37
C LEU A 312 -8.35 -23.71 -22.37
N ARG A 313 -9.24 -23.13 -21.57
CA ARG A 313 -10.66 -23.53 -21.52
C ARG A 313 -11.51 -22.76 -22.53
N LYS A 314 -11.26 -21.45 -22.67
CA LYS A 314 -12.01 -20.55 -23.58
C LYS A 314 -11.17 -19.35 -24.02
N ILE A 315 -11.34 -18.91 -25.26
CA ILE A 315 -11.05 -17.54 -25.69
C ILE A 315 -12.38 -16.77 -25.72
N VAL A 316 -12.38 -15.52 -25.27
CA VAL A 316 -13.50 -14.59 -25.45
C VAL A 316 -13.01 -13.32 -26.11
N TYR A 317 -13.67 -12.95 -27.20
CA TYR A 317 -13.39 -11.76 -28.00
C TYR A 317 -14.70 -11.16 -28.51
N ASN A 318 -14.94 -9.88 -28.23
CA ASN A 318 -16.16 -9.17 -28.67
C ASN A 318 -17.44 -9.99 -28.44
N HIS A 319 -17.64 -10.43 -27.20
CA HIS A 319 -18.74 -11.30 -26.71
C HIS A 319 -18.86 -12.70 -27.33
N GLN A 320 -18.08 -13.03 -28.36
CA GLN A 320 -18.00 -14.38 -28.92
C GLN A 320 -17.12 -15.27 -28.05
N VAL A 321 -17.49 -16.55 -27.93
CA VAL A 321 -16.83 -17.54 -27.07
C VAL A 321 -16.33 -18.69 -27.93
N PHE A 322 -15.04 -18.99 -27.85
CA PHE A 322 -14.38 -20.07 -28.59
C PHE A 322 -13.75 -21.05 -27.60
N ASN A 323 -13.93 -22.36 -27.80
CA ASN A 323 -13.45 -23.38 -26.85
C ASN A 323 -11.98 -23.79 -27.09
N SER A 324 -11.34 -23.29 -28.17
CA SER A 324 -9.93 -23.53 -28.48
C SER A 324 -9.35 -22.37 -29.30
N THR A 325 -8.01 -22.37 -29.42
CA THR A 325 -7.25 -21.56 -30.38
C THR A 325 -7.77 -21.78 -31.80
N ASP A 326 -7.95 -23.04 -32.18
CA ASP A 326 -8.26 -23.45 -33.55
C ASP A 326 -9.66 -22.98 -33.95
N ALA A 327 -10.62 -23.00 -33.04
CA ALA A 327 -11.97 -22.48 -33.26
C ALA A 327 -11.99 -20.94 -33.42
N PHE A 328 -11.12 -20.23 -32.71
CA PHE A 328 -10.93 -18.78 -32.88
C PHE A 328 -10.23 -18.45 -34.20
N MET A 329 -9.18 -19.19 -34.56
CA MET A 329 -8.43 -18.99 -35.80
C MET A 329 -9.24 -19.39 -37.05
N ALA A 330 -10.05 -20.45 -36.99
CA ALA A 330 -11.00 -20.78 -38.05
C ALA A 330 -11.98 -19.62 -38.29
N ALA A 331 -12.62 -19.10 -37.23
CA ALA A 331 -13.52 -17.95 -37.36
C ALA A 331 -12.82 -16.69 -37.91
N TYR A 332 -11.55 -16.47 -37.54
CA TYR A 332 -10.72 -15.39 -38.04
C TYR A 332 -10.39 -15.54 -39.54
N HIS A 333 -10.00 -16.73 -40.00
CA HIS A 333 -9.65 -17.01 -41.40
C HIS A 333 -10.88 -17.10 -42.32
N ASP A 334 -11.98 -17.70 -41.85
CA ASP A 334 -13.25 -17.82 -42.59
C ASP A 334 -14.03 -16.50 -42.65
N GLY A 335 -13.53 -15.44 -41.99
CA GLY A 335 -14.17 -14.12 -41.96
C GLY A 335 -15.46 -14.04 -41.15
N THR A 336 -15.78 -15.08 -40.37
CA THR A 336 -17.00 -15.14 -39.53
C THR A 336 -16.82 -14.47 -38.16
N LEU A 337 -15.59 -14.23 -37.73
CA LEU A 337 -15.25 -13.49 -36.51
C LEU A 337 -15.78 -12.06 -36.57
N VAL A 338 -16.75 -11.73 -35.71
CA VAL A 338 -17.27 -10.36 -35.57
C VAL A 338 -16.21 -9.50 -34.90
N ARG A 339 -15.48 -8.76 -35.73
CA ARG A 339 -14.42 -7.82 -35.31
C ARG A 339 -15.00 -6.64 -34.51
N LEU A 340 -14.20 -6.12 -33.60
CA LEU A 340 -14.49 -4.84 -32.94
C LEU A 340 -14.49 -3.68 -33.96
N PRO A 341 -15.17 -2.56 -33.68
CA PRO A 341 -14.97 -1.32 -34.39
C PRO A 341 -13.49 -0.92 -34.41
N LYS A 342 -13.08 -0.14 -35.42
CA LYS A 342 -11.70 0.36 -35.56
C LYS A 342 -11.18 0.91 -34.22
N ARG A 343 -9.96 0.52 -33.84
CA ARG A 343 -9.33 0.81 -32.54
C ARG A 343 -8.26 1.94 -32.63
N PRO A 344 -8.63 3.22 -32.83
CA PRO A 344 -7.64 4.33 -32.84
C PRO A 344 -7.02 4.54 -31.46
N ASP A 345 -7.69 4.09 -30.39
CA ASP A 345 -7.19 4.06 -29.03
C ASP A 345 -5.91 3.24 -28.86
N GLN A 346 -5.68 2.26 -29.74
CA GLN A 346 -4.53 1.37 -29.74
C GLN A 346 -3.35 1.89 -30.58
N ASP A 347 -3.45 3.08 -31.19
CA ASP A 347 -2.33 3.76 -31.85
C ASP A 347 -1.19 4.01 -30.82
N PRO A 348 0.04 3.50 -31.05
CA PRO A 348 1.19 3.76 -30.18
C PRO A 348 1.55 5.25 -30.03
N ALA A 349 1.22 6.11 -30.99
CA ALA A 349 1.38 7.56 -30.86
C ALA A 349 0.34 8.18 -29.90
N GLY A 350 -0.79 7.51 -29.70
CA GLY A 350 -1.91 7.96 -28.89
C GLY A 350 -1.83 7.59 -27.40
N VAL A 351 -0.69 7.16 -26.86
CA VAL A 351 -0.60 6.60 -25.49
C VAL A 351 -0.08 7.55 -24.41
N ASP A 352 0.40 8.75 -24.75
CA ASP A 352 1.06 9.64 -23.76
C ASP A 352 0.13 10.09 -22.60
N TRP A 353 -1.20 10.09 -22.81
CA TRP A 353 -2.23 10.46 -21.81
C TRP A 353 -2.21 9.60 -20.54
N SER A 354 -1.79 8.33 -20.63
CA SER A 354 -1.73 7.40 -19.51
C SER A 354 -0.38 7.40 -18.80
N THR A 355 0.55 8.27 -19.21
CA THR A 355 1.86 8.41 -18.57
C THR A 355 1.82 9.36 -17.37
N ARG A 356 2.77 9.23 -16.44
CA ARG A 356 2.98 10.19 -15.34
C ARG A 356 3.97 11.30 -15.70
N LYS A 357 4.20 11.55 -16.98
CA LYS A 357 5.02 12.68 -17.45
C LYS A 357 4.21 13.97 -17.35
N LEU A 358 4.88 15.11 -17.23
CA LEU A 358 4.24 16.42 -17.40
C LEU A 358 3.68 16.50 -18.84
N PRO A 359 2.36 16.76 -19.02
CA PRO A 359 1.74 16.84 -20.34
C PRO A 359 2.40 17.91 -21.22
N ARG A 360 2.41 17.69 -22.54
CA ARG A 360 2.95 18.65 -23.52
C ARG A 360 1.89 19.04 -24.56
N PRO A 361 1.73 20.32 -24.90
CA PRO A 361 2.41 21.49 -24.32
C PRO A 361 2.01 21.70 -22.85
N HIS A 362 3.00 21.93 -21.99
CA HIS A 362 2.74 22.31 -20.60
C HIS A 362 2.50 23.82 -20.56
N THR A 363 1.32 24.23 -20.08
CA THR A 363 1.08 25.60 -19.64
C THR A 363 1.47 25.69 -18.16
N PRO A 364 2.57 26.38 -17.80
CA PRO A 364 2.91 26.58 -16.40
C PRO A 364 1.78 27.33 -15.70
N ARG A 365 1.44 26.92 -14.47
CA ARG A 365 0.56 27.74 -13.63
C ARG A 365 1.34 28.96 -13.14
N ASP A 366 0.61 29.97 -12.68
CA ASP A 366 1.28 31.13 -12.07
C ASP A 366 2.16 30.67 -10.88
N LEU A 367 3.38 31.20 -10.81
CA LEU A 367 4.43 30.86 -9.85
C LEU A 367 4.86 29.38 -9.74
N ASP A 368 4.39 28.46 -10.60
CA ASP A 368 4.67 27.00 -10.54
C ASP A 368 6.15 26.62 -10.76
N HIS A 369 6.98 27.59 -11.15
CA HIS A 369 8.43 27.47 -11.27
C HIS A 369 9.17 27.72 -9.94
N LEU A 370 8.47 28.22 -8.91
CA LEU A 370 9.01 28.41 -7.57
C LEU A 370 8.87 27.13 -6.73
N PRO A 371 9.80 26.85 -5.80
CA PRO A 371 9.69 25.69 -4.92
C PRO A 371 8.48 25.82 -3.99
N GLY A 372 7.57 24.84 -4.04
CA GLY A 372 6.43 24.76 -3.13
C GLY A 372 6.84 24.71 -1.63
N PRO A 373 5.93 25.03 -0.70
CA PRO A 373 6.21 25.12 0.73
C PRO A 373 6.86 23.85 1.31
N ARG A 374 7.87 24.03 2.17
CA ARG A 374 8.61 22.93 2.80
C ARG A 374 8.47 22.99 4.32
N SER A 375 8.08 21.87 4.94
CA SER A 375 8.14 21.73 6.39
C SER A 375 9.61 21.60 6.84
N VAL A 376 10.02 22.40 7.82
CA VAL A 376 11.39 22.45 8.34
C VAL A 376 11.38 22.50 9.87
N SER A 377 12.27 21.74 10.51
CA SER A 377 12.30 21.62 11.97
C SER A 377 13.48 22.38 12.57
N PHE A 378 13.31 23.69 12.78
CA PHE A 378 14.35 24.59 13.31
C PHE A 378 14.89 24.19 14.69
N GLY A 379 14.17 23.37 15.47
CA GLY A 379 14.61 22.83 16.77
C GLY A 379 15.24 21.43 16.70
N GLY A 380 15.43 20.87 15.49
CA GLY A 380 15.73 19.45 15.31
C GLY A 380 14.51 18.54 15.55
N LEU A 381 14.67 17.23 15.34
CA LEU A 381 13.55 16.29 15.44
C LEU A 381 13.09 16.11 16.90
N ARG A 382 11.78 16.25 17.12
CA ARG A 382 11.15 16.18 18.46
C ARG A 382 10.67 14.78 18.86
N PHE A 383 10.90 13.78 18.03
CA PHE A 383 10.71 12.36 18.35
C PHE A 383 12.06 11.67 18.58
N ARG A 384 12.02 10.49 19.19
CA ARG A 384 13.17 9.64 19.47
C ARG A 384 13.00 8.29 18.78
N VAL A 385 14.11 7.67 18.40
CA VAL A 385 14.14 6.35 17.75
C VAL A 385 15.26 5.52 18.37
N ASP A 386 14.96 4.28 18.75
CA ASP A 386 15.94 3.21 18.84
C ASP A 386 15.85 2.38 17.55
N ARG A 387 16.94 2.34 16.79
CA ARG A 387 16.98 1.63 15.50
C ARG A 387 17.20 0.13 15.66
N ALA A 388 17.83 -0.32 16.75
CA ALA A 388 18.12 -1.72 16.99
C ALA A 388 16.88 -2.45 17.55
N LEU A 389 16.16 -1.79 18.47
CA LEU A 389 14.88 -2.28 19.00
C LEU A 389 13.68 -1.92 18.12
N GLN A 390 13.88 -1.16 17.04
CA GLN A 390 12.79 -0.64 16.19
C GLN A 390 11.71 0.08 17.01
N TYR A 391 12.11 0.89 18.01
CA TYR A 391 11.19 1.52 18.97
C TYR A 391 11.16 3.04 18.80
N VAL A 392 9.98 3.65 18.87
CA VAL A 392 9.76 5.09 18.67
C VAL A 392 9.12 5.70 19.93
N SER A 393 9.51 6.92 20.30
CA SER A 393 8.80 7.69 21.33
C SER A 393 8.73 9.20 21.07
N TRP A 394 7.57 9.80 21.35
CA TRP A 394 7.23 11.19 21.01
C TRP A 394 6.12 11.73 21.92
N MET A 395 6.34 12.86 22.60
CA MET A 395 5.31 13.59 23.39
C MET A 395 4.46 12.75 24.37
N GLY A 396 5.04 11.68 24.93
CA GLY A 396 4.35 10.75 25.84
C GLY A 396 3.95 9.42 25.18
N TRP A 397 3.94 9.34 23.85
CA TRP A 397 3.81 8.09 23.11
C TRP A 397 5.08 7.24 23.15
N GLY A 398 4.90 5.92 23.19
CA GLY A 398 5.93 4.90 23.01
C GLY A 398 5.37 3.69 22.27
N MET A 399 6.12 3.10 21.34
CA MET A 399 5.68 1.94 20.55
C MET A 399 6.86 1.19 19.92
N TYR A 400 6.76 -0.13 19.82
CA TYR A 400 7.62 -0.95 18.98
C TYR A 400 7.03 -1.08 17.57
N LEU A 401 7.89 -1.14 16.57
CA LEU A 401 7.52 -1.42 15.18
C LEU A 401 7.78 -2.90 14.88
N GLY A 402 6.84 -3.53 14.18
CA GLY A 402 6.99 -4.83 13.54
C GLY A 402 6.76 -4.73 12.03
N PHE A 403 7.33 -5.67 11.27
CA PHE A 403 7.07 -5.78 9.84
C PHE A 403 7.02 -7.24 9.38
N ASP A 404 6.10 -7.57 8.48
CA ASP A 404 5.93 -8.89 7.85
C ASP A 404 5.60 -8.76 6.35
N ARG A 405 5.51 -9.89 5.63
CA ARG A 405 5.36 -9.93 4.17
C ARG A 405 3.93 -9.71 3.68
N ASP A 406 2.93 -9.89 4.54
CA ASP A 406 1.52 -9.92 4.13
C ASP A 406 0.84 -8.59 4.42
N MET A 407 1.09 -8.06 5.62
CA MET A 407 0.42 -6.88 6.18
C MET A 407 1.37 -5.68 6.23
N GLY A 408 2.67 -5.92 6.39
CA GLY A 408 3.67 -4.86 6.45
C GLY A 408 3.76 -4.23 7.84
N LEU A 409 3.61 -2.90 7.94
CA LEU A 409 3.90 -2.17 9.18
C LEU A 409 2.83 -2.42 10.25
N SER A 410 3.26 -2.99 11.39
CA SER A 410 2.47 -3.19 12.60
C SER A 410 3.09 -2.45 13.79
N LEU A 411 2.25 -2.00 14.73
CA LEU A 411 2.66 -1.25 15.93
C LEU A 411 2.29 -2.05 17.18
N TRP A 412 3.20 -2.13 18.15
CA TRP A 412 3.10 -3.05 19.29
C TRP A 412 3.48 -2.39 20.61
N ASP A 413 2.85 -2.86 21.71
CA ASP A 413 2.97 -2.30 23.06
C ASP A 413 2.82 -0.76 23.04
N LEU A 414 1.71 -0.30 22.46
CA LEU A 414 1.43 1.11 22.24
C LEU A 414 1.04 1.78 23.56
N ARG A 415 1.95 2.60 24.08
CA ARG A 415 1.79 3.29 25.37
C ARG A 415 1.60 4.79 25.19
N PHE A 416 0.74 5.38 26.01
CA PHE A 416 0.61 6.83 26.16
C PHE A 416 0.85 7.22 27.63
N LYS A 417 1.73 8.20 27.86
CA LYS A 417 2.19 8.66 29.19
C LYS A 417 2.78 7.56 30.10
N GLY A 418 3.11 6.39 29.53
CA GLY A 418 3.70 5.23 30.20
C GLY A 418 2.76 4.04 30.34
N GLU A 419 1.44 4.25 30.21
CA GLU A 419 0.42 3.21 30.29
C GLU A 419 0.14 2.61 28.91
N ARG A 420 0.04 1.28 28.81
CA ARG A 420 -0.41 0.59 27.59
C ARG A 420 -1.88 0.91 27.34
N ILE A 421 -2.22 1.21 26.09
CA ILE A 421 -3.62 1.37 25.65
C ILE A 421 -3.98 0.46 24.47
N ILE A 422 -3.00 0.05 23.65
CA ILE A 422 -3.17 -0.98 22.62
C ILE A 422 -1.99 -1.95 22.68
N TYR A 423 -2.25 -3.26 22.74
CA TYR A 423 -1.20 -4.28 22.63
C TYR A 423 -0.68 -4.40 21.19
N GLU A 424 -1.58 -4.40 20.21
CA GLU A 424 -1.29 -4.59 18.79
C GLU A 424 -2.22 -3.74 17.92
N LEU A 425 -1.63 -2.93 17.03
CA LEU A 425 -2.30 -2.15 16.00
C LEU A 425 -1.65 -2.49 14.65
N ALA A 426 -2.29 -3.36 13.88
CA ALA A 426 -1.71 -3.98 12.69
C ALA A 426 -2.75 -4.14 11.56
N PRO A 427 -2.39 -3.94 10.28
CA PRO A 427 -3.26 -4.30 9.17
C PRO A 427 -3.41 -5.83 9.08
N GLN A 428 -4.46 -6.29 8.40
CA GLN A 428 -4.89 -7.70 8.35
C GLN A 428 -5.41 -8.16 6.98
N GLU A 429 -5.68 -7.24 6.02
CA GLU A 429 -5.97 -7.50 4.60
C GLU A 429 -6.05 -6.14 3.86
N ALA A 430 -6.07 -6.13 2.53
CA ALA A 430 -6.44 -4.97 1.71
C ALA A 430 -7.29 -5.41 0.50
N MET A 431 -8.59 -5.65 0.72
CA MET A 431 -9.49 -6.15 -0.32
C MET A 431 -9.90 -5.03 -1.28
N ALA A 432 -9.94 -5.36 -2.57
CA ALA A 432 -10.52 -4.50 -3.58
C ALA A 432 -11.38 -5.37 -4.51
N GLN A 433 -12.70 -5.20 -4.39
CA GLN A 433 -13.71 -6.02 -5.08
C GLN A 433 -14.19 -5.28 -6.33
N TYR A 434 -14.05 -5.93 -7.48
CA TYR A 434 -14.27 -5.29 -8.79
C TYR A 434 -15.35 -5.98 -9.61
N GLY A 435 -15.96 -5.23 -10.54
CA GLY A 435 -16.49 -5.84 -11.77
C GLY A 435 -15.37 -6.41 -12.66
N LYS A 436 -14.19 -5.75 -12.73
CA LYS A 436 -12.95 -6.16 -13.44
C LYS A 436 -11.71 -5.61 -12.67
N SER A 437 -10.78 -6.46 -12.19
CA SER A 437 -9.69 -6.29 -11.13
C SER A 437 -8.81 -5.00 -11.10
N SER A 438 -7.71 -4.89 -10.31
CA SER A 438 -6.77 -3.73 -10.39
C SER A 438 -5.28 -3.90 -10.03
N GLY A 439 -4.55 -2.77 -10.07
CA GLY A 439 -3.15 -2.58 -9.64
C GLY A 439 -2.91 -1.21 -8.97
N ALA A 440 -3.61 -0.95 -7.86
CA ALA A 440 -3.54 0.30 -7.08
C ALA A 440 -2.24 0.44 -6.25
N ARG A 441 -1.99 1.64 -5.70
CA ARG A 441 -0.98 1.91 -4.65
C ARG A 441 -1.66 2.48 -3.41
N CYS A 442 -1.52 1.80 -2.28
CA CYS A 442 -1.99 2.30 -0.98
C CYS A 442 -0.86 2.98 -0.20
N VAL A 443 -1.23 3.91 0.68
CA VAL A 443 -0.40 4.49 1.74
C VAL A 443 -1.19 4.36 3.03
N PHE A 444 -0.56 3.83 4.08
CA PHE A 444 -1.12 3.74 5.43
C PHE A 444 -0.40 4.73 6.34
N ASP A 445 -1.14 5.64 6.95
CA ASP A 445 -0.63 6.65 7.88
C ASP A 445 -1.13 6.35 9.30
N TYR A 446 -0.19 6.24 10.25
CA TYR A 446 -0.47 6.18 11.69
C TYR A 446 -0.15 7.54 12.31
N ILE A 447 -1.20 8.26 12.70
CA ILE A 447 -1.12 9.66 13.12
C ILE A 447 -1.40 9.75 14.62
N PHE A 448 -0.43 10.24 15.38
CA PHE A 448 -0.50 10.38 16.83
C PHE A 448 -0.64 11.85 17.22
N GLN A 449 -1.59 12.15 18.10
CA GLN A 449 -1.88 13.51 18.57
C GLN A 449 -1.42 13.72 20.01
N ILE A 450 -1.29 14.99 20.44
CA ILE A 450 -0.71 15.36 21.75
C ILE A 450 -1.67 15.19 22.94
N ASP A 451 -2.95 15.03 22.68
CA ASP A 451 -4.04 14.82 23.64
C ASP A 451 -4.15 13.34 24.08
N GLY A 452 -3.84 12.42 23.17
CA GLY A 452 -4.06 10.98 23.31
C GLY A 452 -4.79 10.34 22.12
N THR A 453 -5.24 11.15 21.13
CA THR A 453 -5.95 10.67 19.94
C THR A 453 -5.00 9.97 18.97
N ILE A 454 -5.50 8.88 18.36
CA ILE A 454 -4.85 8.13 17.28
C ILE A 454 -5.78 8.19 16.07
N GLU A 455 -5.25 8.56 14.91
CA GLU A 455 -5.92 8.40 13.62
C GLU A 455 -5.16 7.37 12.78
N VAL A 456 -5.88 6.42 12.20
CA VAL A 456 -5.36 5.46 11.21
C VAL A 456 -6.01 5.78 9.87
N ARG A 457 -5.21 6.22 8.89
CA ARG A 457 -5.70 6.67 7.59
C ARG A 457 -5.12 5.80 6.48
N LEU A 458 -5.94 5.54 5.45
CA LEU A 458 -5.46 5.02 4.18
C LEU A 458 -5.70 6.06 3.07
N SER A 459 -4.68 6.26 2.23
CA SER A 459 -4.80 6.99 0.96
C SER A 459 -4.53 6.05 -0.22
N ALA A 460 -5.50 5.91 -1.13
CA ALA A 460 -5.34 5.15 -2.36
C ALA A 460 -4.90 6.06 -3.53
N SER A 461 -4.01 5.57 -4.39
CA SER A 461 -3.47 6.28 -5.55
C SER A 461 -2.94 5.28 -6.59
N GLY A 462 -2.20 5.75 -7.61
CA GLY A 462 -1.60 4.92 -8.64
C GLY A 462 -2.37 4.95 -9.96
N TYR A 463 -2.64 3.79 -10.55
CA TYR A 463 -3.55 3.67 -11.69
C TYR A 463 -4.78 2.87 -11.28
N LEU A 464 -5.96 3.32 -11.68
CA LEU A 464 -7.12 2.43 -11.80
C LEU A 464 -6.85 1.41 -12.90
N GLN A 465 -7.56 0.28 -12.89
CA GLN A 465 -7.57 -0.65 -14.00
C GLN A 465 -8.81 -0.46 -14.87
N GLY A 466 -8.54 -0.22 -16.14
CA GLY A 466 -9.55 -0.04 -17.16
C GLY A 466 -10.19 -1.36 -17.58
N GLY A 467 -11.50 -1.35 -17.76
CA GLY A 467 -12.21 -2.28 -18.63
C GLY A 467 -12.23 -1.75 -20.06
N TYR A 468 -12.45 -2.62 -21.05
CA TYR A 468 -12.86 -2.13 -22.37
C TYR A 468 -14.26 -1.53 -22.28
N TRP A 469 -14.43 -0.30 -22.78
CA TRP A 469 -15.70 0.41 -22.80
C TRP A 469 -16.51 0.09 -24.05
N GLU A 470 -17.81 -0.08 -23.84
CA GLU A 470 -18.86 -0.07 -24.86
C GLU A 470 -20.13 0.49 -24.20
N PRO A 471 -21.06 1.12 -24.94
CA PRO A 471 -22.25 1.75 -24.34
C PRO A 471 -23.12 0.82 -23.49
N ALA A 472 -23.13 -0.50 -23.78
CA ALA A 472 -23.86 -1.49 -23.00
C ALA A 472 -23.29 -1.73 -21.58
N GLN A 473 -22.13 -1.17 -21.23
CA GLN A 473 -21.49 -1.31 -19.92
C GLN A 473 -21.69 -0.11 -18.97
N GLU A 474 -22.57 0.84 -19.30
CA GLU A 474 -22.82 2.06 -18.49
C GLU A 474 -23.16 1.79 -17.01
N GLY A 475 -23.78 0.64 -16.69
CA GLY A 475 -24.04 0.21 -15.31
C GLY A 475 -22.83 -0.34 -14.52
N TYR A 476 -21.64 -0.45 -15.14
CA TYR A 476 -20.46 -1.12 -14.55
C TYR A 476 -19.21 -0.22 -14.48
N GLY A 477 -19.33 1.05 -14.84
CA GLY A 477 -18.24 2.03 -14.84
C GLY A 477 -18.46 3.16 -15.84
N THR A 478 -17.55 4.13 -15.85
CA THR A 478 -17.66 5.33 -16.71
C THR A 478 -16.64 5.29 -17.84
N ALA A 479 -17.00 5.75 -19.04
CA ALA A 479 -16.02 6.04 -20.09
C ALA A 479 -15.00 7.08 -19.61
N ILE A 480 -13.71 6.71 -19.56
CA ILE A 480 -12.59 7.64 -19.32
C ILE A 480 -11.79 7.91 -20.61
N ARG A 481 -12.04 7.12 -21.66
CA ARG A 481 -11.61 7.31 -23.03
C ARG A 481 -12.58 6.55 -23.96
N ASP A 482 -12.51 6.81 -25.26
CA ASP A 482 -13.29 6.21 -26.36
C ASP A 482 -13.58 4.70 -26.20
N THR A 483 -12.60 3.95 -25.67
CA THR A 483 -12.61 2.49 -25.49
C THR A 483 -12.15 2.04 -24.09
N THR A 484 -11.88 2.96 -23.17
CA THR A 484 -11.40 2.64 -21.81
C THR A 484 -12.45 3.06 -20.79
N MET A 485 -12.94 2.10 -20.02
CA MET A 485 -13.87 2.29 -18.91
C MET A 485 -13.10 2.36 -17.59
N GLY A 486 -13.33 3.36 -16.75
CA GLY A 486 -13.02 3.31 -15.33
C GLY A 486 -13.99 2.35 -14.64
N SER A 487 -13.55 1.10 -14.42
CA SER A 487 -14.40 0.03 -13.86
C SER A 487 -14.87 0.36 -12.44
N LEU A 488 -16.15 0.14 -12.15
CA LEU A 488 -16.69 0.25 -10.79
C LEU A 488 -16.09 -0.82 -9.86
N HIS A 489 -15.75 -0.41 -8.65
CA HIS A 489 -15.14 -1.26 -7.61
C HIS A 489 -15.20 -0.63 -6.23
N ASP A 490 -15.21 -1.50 -5.21
CA ASP A 490 -15.12 -1.12 -3.81
C ASP A 490 -13.72 -1.42 -3.26
N HIS A 491 -13.07 -0.41 -2.68
CA HIS A 491 -11.92 -0.60 -1.81
C HIS A 491 -12.42 -0.90 -0.40
N VAL A 492 -12.43 -2.18 -0.02
CA VAL A 492 -12.89 -2.63 1.29
C VAL A 492 -11.68 -2.82 2.19
N ILE A 493 -11.58 -1.97 3.21
CA ILE A 493 -10.70 -2.18 4.36
C ILE A 493 -11.58 -2.20 5.60
N ASN A 494 -11.73 -3.40 6.14
CA ASN A 494 -12.50 -3.77 7.32
C ASN A 494 -11.62 -3.64 8.59
N TYR A 495 -12.22 -3.57 9.77
CA TYR A 495 -11.55 -3.40 11.06
C TYR A 495 -12.29 -4.35 12.02
N LYS A 496 -11.60 -5.28 12.72
CA LYS A 496 -12.24 -6.53 13.22
C LYS A 496 -13.60 -6.29 13.89
N SER A 497 -14.69 -6.80 13.30
CA SER A 497 -15.16 -8.16 13.61
C SER A 497 -14.76 -9.25 12.58
N ARG A 498 -14.47 -8.91 11.32
CA ARG A 498 -13.85 -9.83 10.32
C ARG A 498 -12.73 -9.08 9.56
N PRO A 499 -11.48 -9.15 10.05
CA PRO A 499 -10.57 -8.01 10.07
C PRO A 499 -9.88 -7.71 8.74
N HIS A 500 -9.68 -6.42 8.43
CA HIS A 500 -8.60 -5.96 7.54
C HIS A 500 -7.64 -4.96 8.25
N ILE A 501 -7.93 -4.55 9.50
CA ILE A 501 -7.02 -4.06 10.55
C ILE A 501 -7.44 -4.66 11.91
N LYS A 502 -6.48 -4.98 12.77
CA LYS A 502 -6.63 -5.42 14.17
C LYS A 502 -6.22 -4.29 15.11
N VAL A 503 -7.05 -4.06 16.13
CA VAL A 503 -6.88 -3.02 17.15
C VAL A 503 -7.13 -3.67 18.51
N ASP A 504 -6.08 -4.20 19.13
CA ASP A 504 -6.17 -4.99 20.36
C ASP A 504 -6.03 -4.08 21.60
N LEU A 505 -7.14 -3.46 22.00
CA LEU A 505 -7.21 -2.48 23.07
C LEU A 505 -7.05 -3.11 24.47
N ASP A 506 -6.14 -2.55 25.28
CA ASP A 506 -5.91 -2.92 26.68
C ASP A 506 -6.19 -1.69 27.59
N VAL A 507 -7.40 -1.13 27.54
CA VAL A 507 -7.72 0.15 28.21
C VAL A 507 -7.63 -0.01 29.74
N ALA A 508 -6.55 0.53 30.33
CA ALA A 508 -6.19 0.32 31.73
C ALA A 508 -6.04 -1.19 32.12
N GLY A 509 -5.56 -2.01 31.17
CA GLY A 509 -5.32 -3.44 31.33
C GLY A 509 -6.31 -4.32 30.56
N LEU A 510 -6.18 -5.64 30.73
CA LEU A 510 -6.91 -6.66 29.95
C LEU A 510 -8.42 -6.74 30.24
N GLY A 511 -8.88 -6.21 31.38
CA GLY A 511 -10.29 -6.25 31.79
C GLY A 511 -11.08 -5.13 31.12
N ASN A 512 -11.61 -5.37 29.93
CA ASN A 512 -12.33 -4.38 29.12
C ASN A 512 -13.78 -4.80 28.82
N SER A 513 -14.66 -3.81 28.63
CA SER A 513 -16.06 -3.96 28.24
C SER A 513 -16.42 -2.93 27.18
N LEU A 514 -17.09 -3.38 26.12
CA LEU A 514 -17.57 -2.53 25.03
C LEU A 514 -18.86 -1.82 25.46
N LEU A 515 -18.81 -0.50 25.58
CA LEU A 515 -19.95 0.36 25.83
C LEU A 515 -20.38 1.03 24.51
N PHE A 516 -21.56 0.68 24.01
CA PHE A 516 -22.20 1.41 22.94
C PHE A 516 -22.96 2.61 23.52
N THR A 517 -22.56 3.83 23.17
CA THR A 517 -23.25 5.06 23.53
C THR A 517 -23.90 5.64 22.28
N ASN A 518 -25.21 5.92 22.28
CA ASN A 518 -25.94 6.47 21.13
C ASN A 518 -26.85 7.64 21.52
N THR A 519 -27.25 8.47 20.54
CA THR A 519 -28.34 9.44 20.77
C THR A 519 -29.67 8.86 20.32
N ALA A 520 -30.69 9.12 21.11
CA ALA A 520 -32.07 8.75 20.85
C ALA A 520 -32.98 9.96 21.07
N THR A 521 -34.24 9.87 20.64
CA THR A 521 -35.29 10.78 21.08
C THR A 521 -36.24 10.07 22.02
N GLU A 522 -36.72 10.79 23.03
CA GLU A 522 -37.80 10.34 23.91
C GLU A 522 -38.87 11.42 24.02
N LYS A 523 -40.12 10.99 24.22
CA LYS A 523 -41.23 11.87 24.55
C LYS A 523 -41.44 11.83 26.07
N ILE A 524 -41.42 12.99 26.72
CA ILE A 524 -41.63 13.12 28.16
C ILE A 524 -42.59 14.27 28.49
N THR A 525 -43.35 14.11 29.57
CA THR A 525 -44.22 15.15 30.12
C THR A 525 -43.44 15.96 31.15
N GLN A 526 -43.36 17.28 31.00
CA GLN A 526 -42.64 18.19 31.90
C GLN A 526 -43.63 19.11 32.63
N PRO A 527 -43.65 19.13 33.98
CA PRO A 527 -44.70 19.78 34.78
C PRO A 527 -44.55 21.31 34.90
N TRP A 528 -43.84 21.95 33.96
CA TRP A 528 -43.54 23.38 33.95
C TRP A 528 -43.80 24.05 32.59
N PHE A 529 -44.40 23.35 31.64
CA PHE A 529 -44.97 23.98 30.45
C PHE A 529 -46.44 24.28 30.70
N ASP A 530 -46.87 25.46 30.25
CA ASP A 530 -48.26 25.89 30.34
C ASP A 530 -49.16 25.07 29.40
N ASP A 531 -50.43 24.89 29.79
CA ASP A 531 -51.36 23.96 29.13
C ASP A 531 -51.73 24.35 27.67
N ASP A 532 -51.42 25.58 27.24
CA ASP A 532 -51.64 26.07 25.88
C ASP A 532 -50.60 25.56 24.86
N TRP A 533 -49.41 25.18 25.31
CA TRP A 533 -48.41 24.47 24.51
C TRP A 533 -48.53 22.94 24.64
N GLY A 534 -49.11 22.48 25.75
CA GLY A 534 -49.17 21.08 26.14
C GLY A 534 -47.88 20.64 26.85
N GLN A 535 -48.03 19.84 27.89
CA GLN A 535 -46.92 19.47 28.79
C GLN A 535 -45.94 18.44 28.19
N ASP A 536 -46.22 17.90 27.00
CA ASP A 536 -45.48 16.82 26.36
C ASP A 536 -44.44 17.35 25.35
N VAL A 537 -43.15 17.09 25.61
CA VAL A 537 -42.04 17.44 24.70
C VAL A 537 -41.28 16.21 24.19
N ILE A 538 -40.75 16.32 22.97
CA ILE A 538 -39.78 15.37 22.41
C ILE A 538 -38.39 15.97 22.61
N GLN A 539 -37.52 15.26 23.34
CA GLN A 539 -36.14 15.68 23.61
C GLN A 539 -35.12 14.65 23.12
N GLN A 540 -33.87 15.09 22.94
CA GLN A 540 -32.73 14.19 22.73
C GLN A 540 -32.24 13.61 24.07
N LYS A 541 -31.76 12.37 24.01
CA LYS A 541 -31.22 11.62 25.15
C LYS A 541 -29.99 10.81 24.73
N ILE A 542 -29.02 10.70 25.62
CA ILE A 542 -27.90 9.77 25.47
C ILE A 542 -28.30 8.44 26.09
N SER A 543 -28.35 7.40 25.26
CA SER A 543 -28.51 6.00 25.67
C SER A 543 -27.14 5.33 25.76
N ARG A 544 -27.04 4.29 26.59
CA ARG A 544 -25.79 3.60 26.95
C ARG A 544 -26.07 2.12 27.22
N THR A 545 -25.52 1.25 26.38
CA THR A 545 -25.72 -0.20 26.43
C THR A 545 -24.36 -0.88 26.42
N TYR A 546 -24.09 -1.75 27.39
CA TYR A 546 -22.93 -2.64 27.34
C TYR A 546 -23.23 -3.79 26.38
N ILE A 547 -22.27 -4.12 25.52
CA ILE A 547 -22.34 -5.28 24.63
C ILE A 547 -21.73 -6.46 25.38
N GLU A 548 -22.56 -7.46 25.70
CA GLU A 548 -22.21 -8.54 26.62
C GLU A 548 -21.66 -9.80 25.92
N ASN A 549 -21.81 -9.91 24.59
CA ASN A 549 -21.44 -11.08 23.80
C ASN A 549 -20.90 -10.69 22.41
N GLU A 550 -20.34 -11.65 21.66
CA GLU A 550 -19.75 -11.41 20.33
C GLU A 550 -20.78 -11.30 19.19
N ASP A 551 -21.98 -11.87 19.32
CA ASP A 551 -23.02 -11.81 18.29
C ASP A 551 -23.57 -10.38 18.14
N ASP A 552 -23.78 -9.67 19.26
CA ASP A 552 -24.19 -8.27 19.32
C ASP A 552 -23.05 -7.28 19.00
N ALA A 553 -21.80 -7.74 18.88
CA ALA A 553 -20.63 -6.88 18.63
C ALA A 553 -20.49 -6.42 17.16
N LEU A 554 -21.35 -6.88 16.24
CA LEU A 554 -21.38 -6.44 14.84
C LEU A 554 -22.08 -5.08 14.68
N LEU A 555 -21.43 -4.03 15.17
CA LEU A 555 -21.92 -2.66 15.08
C LEU A 555 -21.87 -2.11 13.64
N LYS A 556 -22.79 -1.20 13.32
CA LYS A 556 -22.83 -0.44 12.06
C LYS A 556 -22.69 1.05 12.37
N TYR A 557 -22.22 1.83 11.39
CA TYR A 557 -22.30 3.29 11.50
C TYR A 557 -23.78 3.73 11.61
N PRO A 558 -24.11 4.69 12.49
CA PRO A 558 -25.47 5.18 12.66
C PRO A 558 -25.93 5.95 11.43
N THR A 559 -27.23 5.90 11.15
CA THR A 559 -27.85 6.79 10.16
C THR A 559 -27.63 8.25 10.57
N ASN A 560 -27.19 9.09 9.62
CA ASN A 560 -26.97 10.52 9.83
C ASN A 560 -25.97 10.86 10.98
N PHE A 561 -25.00 10.00 11.30
CA PHE A 561 -23.97 10.26 12.32
C PHE A 561 -24.54 10.76 13.67
N GLN A 562 -25.63 10.15 14.15
CA GLN A 562 -26.39 10.59 15.34
C GLN A 562 -25.66 10.34 16.70
N GLY A 563 -24.37 10.68 16.78
CA GLY A 563 -23.58 10.65 18.01
C GLY A 563 -23.12 9.27 18.48
N ASP A 564 -23.50 8.18 17.77
CA ASP A 564 -23.20 6.83 18.21
C ASP A 564 -21.70 6.57 18.22
N THR A 565 -21.17 6.34 19.42
CA THR A 565 -19.75 6.19 19.70
C THR A 565 -19.55 4.91 20.53
N PRO A 566 -19.04 3.81 19.94
CA PRO A 566 -18.56 2.68 20.73
C PRO A 566 -17.29 3.07 21.47
N SER A 567 -17.19 2.68 22.75
CA SER A 567 -15.99 2.90 23.57
C SER A 567 -15.62 1.64 24.34
N SER A 568 -14.32 1.32 24.38
CA SER A 568 -13.83 0.35 25.35
C SER A 568 -13.67 1.04 26.70
N THR A 569 -14.16 0.38 27.76
CA THR A 569 -14.09 0.87 29.14
C THR A 569 -13.57 -0.25 30.03
N ARG A 570 -12.87 0.12 31.13
CA ARG A 570 -12.41 -0.86 32.11
C ARG A 570 -13.62 -1.52 32.80
N ILE A 571 -13.55 -2.84 33.00
CA ILE A 571 -14.52 -3.59 33.83
C ILE A 571 -14.60 -2.96 35.24
N ARG A 572 -15.82 -2.86 35.79
CA ARG A 572 -16.09 -2.33 37.14
C ARG A 572 -15.68 -3.30 38.25
#